data_AF-A0A413T6N2-F1
#
_entry.id   AF-A0A413T6N2-F1
#
_cell.length_a   1.000
_cell.length_b   1.000
_cell.length_c   1.000
_cell.angle_alpha   90.00
_cell.angle_beta   90.00
_cell.angle_gamma   90.00
#
_symmetry.space_group_name_H-M   'P 1'
#
loop_
_entity.id
_entity.type
_entity.pdbx_description
1 polymer ?
#
loop_
_entity_poly.entity_id
_entity_poly.type
_entity_poly.pdbx_seq_one_letter_code
_entity_poly.pdbx_strand_id
1 'polypeptide(L)'
;MIINKVINNNVLSTHDENNREIVLMGKGIGFQKKVGDEVAEDKIEKKFVLDSEDEVGKFSELIEMIPHNYLNLSVDIISYAQQVMPKRLSPSIYISLTDHINFLLERSTKGELFENPLFNEIKSFYPSEYLVGEKALELIESEAGIKLPQDEAASIALHFVIAEYNMGMSDTVNATTMIRECISIVEKELGIKLDELGLHCSRFITHLKFFAQRMFAGELLDNQDQEFLDMIINKYPKEYDISEKISQFVQSKYGYDIPKEEKVYLAVYIKRIQPHIEI
;
A
#
# COMPACT_ATOMS: atom_id res chain seq x y z
N MET A 1 -18.71 -0.75 27.10
CA MET A 1 -17.55 0.15 26.85
C MET A 1 -17.87 1.56 27.35
N ILE A 2 -16.94 2.28 27.98
CA ILE A 2 -17.14 3.66 28.51
C ILE A 2 -16.45 4.69 27.62
N ILE A 3 -17.17 5.74 27.23
CA ILE A 3 -16.65 6.77 26.32
C ILE A 3 -15.49 7.51 26.96
N ASN A 4 -14.33 7.47 26.29
CA ASN A 4 -13.12 8.23 26.64
C ASN A 4 -13.15 9.64 26.04
N LYS A 5 -13.47 9.75 24.75
CA LYS A 5 -13.58 11.02 24.02
C LYS A 5 -14.75 10.98 23.05
N VAL A 6 -15.49 12.08 22.95
CA VAL A 6 -16.47 12.29 21.87
C VAL A 6 -15.77 13.15 20.82
N ILE A 7 -15.55 12.59 19.62
CA ILE A 7 -14.84 13.29 18.54
C ILE A 7 -15.86 14.09 17.72
N ASN A 8 -16.94 13.44 17.27
CA ASN A 8 -18.09 14.12 16.67
C ASN A 8 -19.38 13.28 16.85
N ASN A 9 -20.46 13.66 16.14
CA ASN A 9 -21.74 12.94 16.23
C ASN A 9 -21.67 11.46 15.79
N ASN A 10 -20.70 11.09 14.94
CA ASN A 10 -20.57 9.77 14.33
C ASN A 10 -19.29 9.02 14.74
N VAL A 11 -18.42 9.65 15.54
CA VAL A 11 -17.13 9.08 15.94
C VAL A 11 -16.86 9.38 17.41
N LEU A 12 -16.46 8.36 18.16
CA LEU A 12 -16.00 8.48 19.54
C LEU A 12 -14.84 7.53 19.80
N SER A 13 -14.09 7.75 20.88
CA SER A 13 -13.09 6.81 21.37
C SER A 13 -13.47 6.23 22.73
N THR A 14 -13.03 5.00 22.98
CA THR A 14 -13.18 4.26 24.24
C THR A 14 -11.94 3.38 24.44
N HIS A 15 -11.88 2.60 25.51
CA HIS A 15 -10.80 1.65 25.75
C HIS A 15 -11.30 0.21 25.56
N ASP A 16 -10.45 -0.66 24.98
CA ASP A 16 -10.69 -2.10 24.93
C ASP A 16 -10.36 -2.79 26.27
N GLU A 17 -10.54 -4.10 26.33
CA GLU A 17 -10.28 -4.91 27.52
C GLU A 17 -8.80 -4.89 27.98
N ASN A 18 -7.88 -4.54 27.07
CA ASN A 18 -6.45 -4.42 27.34
C ASN A 18 -6.03 -2.96 27.63
N ASN A 19 -7.00 -2.07 27.89
CA ASN A 19 -6.78 -0.65 28.12
C ASN A 19 -6.09 0.07 26.94
N ARG A 20 -6.31 -0.41 25.71
CA ARG A 20 -5.88 0.30 24.50
C ARG A 20 -7.00 1.18 23.99
N GLU A 21 -6.67 2.40 23.58
CA GLU A 21 -7.66 3.30 22.99
C GLU A 21 -8.13 2.75 21.63
N ILE A 22 -9.45 2.74 21.45
CA ILE A 22 -10.14 2.26 20.25
C ILE A 22 -11.10 3.33 19.77
N VAL A 23 -11.19 3.47 18.45
CA VAL A 23 -12.09 4.41 17.81
C VAL A 23 -13.31 3.65 17.27
N LEU A 24 -14.49 4.17 17.58
CA LEU A 24 -15.77 3.63 17.18
C LEU A 24 -16.45 4.62 16.23
N MET A 25 -16.89 4.11 15.09
CA MET A 25 -17.70 4.86 14.14
C MET A 25 -19.08 4.24 14.01
N GLY A 26 -20.08 5.11 13.85
CA GLY A 26 -21.43 4.72 13.48
C GLY A 26 -22.38 5.89 13.53
N LYS A 27 -23.47 5.79 12.77
CA LYS A 27 -24.39 6.91 12.60
C LYS A 27 -24.99 7.36 13.94
N GLY A 28 -24.68 8.59 14.35
CA GLY A 28 -25.19 9.17 15.59
C GLY A 28 -24.69 8.47 16.86
N ILE A 29 -23.53 7.79 16.83
CA ILE A 29 -22.95 7.10 17.99
C ILE A 29 -22.49 8.09 19.08
N GLY A 30 -21.97 9.25 18.69
CA GLY A 30 -21.53 10.33 19.58
C GLY A 30 -22.58 11.41 19.82
N PHE A 31 -23.73 11.36 19.12
CA PHE A 31 -24.78 12.38 19.23
C PHE A 31 -25.37 12.42 20.65
N GLN A 32 -25.29 13.60 21.28
CA GLN A 32 -25.72 13.86 22.67
C GLN A 32 -25.02 13.02 23.75
N LYS A 33 -23.87 12.42 23.43
CA LYS A 33 -23.04 11.69 24.40
C LYS A 33 -21.99 12.58 25.04
N LYS A 34 -21.49 12.18 26.20
CA LYS A 34 -20.40 12.83 26.93
C LYS A 34 -19.36 11.80 27.38
N VAL A 35 -18.16 12.29 27.71
CA VAL A 35 -17.12 11.48 28.34
C VAL A 35 -17.67 10.85 29.61
N GLY A 36 -17.44 9.55 29.78
CA GLY A 36 -17.98 8.74 30.89
C GLY A 36 -19.33 8.05 30.62
N ASP A 37 -20.03 8.40 29.54
CA ASP A 37 -21.27 7.69 29.16
C ASP A 37 -20.96 6.29 28.61
N GLU A 38 -21.94 5.38 28.71
CA GLU A 38 -21.87 4.08 28.04
C GLU A 38 -22.05 4.23 26.52
N VAL A 39 -21.22 3.49 25.79
CA VAL A 39 -21.34 3.32 24.33
C VAL A 39 -22.56 2.47 24.01
N ALA A 40 -23.39 2.93 23.09
CA ALA A 40 -24.49 2.15 22.53
C ALA A 40 -23.93 1.15 21.51
N GLU A 41 -23.79 -0.12 21.91
CA GLU A 41 -23.12 -1.15 21.08
C GLU A 41 -23.86 -1.45 19.78
N ASP A 42 -25.18 -1.27 19.75
CA ASP A 42 -26.04 -1.41 18.58
C ASP A 42 -25.78 -0.36 17.49
N LYS A 43 -25.15 0.77 17.86
CA LYS A 43 -24.77 1.83 16.93
C LYS A 43 -23.34 1.71 16.39
N ILE A 44 -22.59 0.69 16.80
CA ILE A 44 -21.22 0.50 16.32
C ILE A 44 -21.29 -0.11 14.91
N GLU A 45 -20.90 0.66 13.91
CA GLU A 45 -20.78 0.18 12.52
C GLU A 45 -19.34 -0.28 12.23
N LYS A 46 -18.35 0.44 12.78
CA LYS A 46 -16.92 0.14 12.62
C LYS A 46 -16.18 0.35 13.94
N LYS A 47 -15.19 -0.52 14.17
CA LYS A 47 -14.27 -0.46 15.31
C LYS A 47 -12.86 -0.73 14.81
N PHE A 48 -11.91 0.11 15.18
CA PHE A 48 -10.50 -0.12 14.91
C PHE A 48 -9.65 0.40 16.06
N VAL A 49 -8.47 -0.20 16.17
CA VAL A 49 -7.42 0.15 17.13
C VAL A 49 -6.41 0.95 16.33
N LEU A 50 -6.01 2.12 16.82
CA LEU A 50 -4.85 2.83 16.29
C LEU A 50 -3.65 2.49 17.17
N ASP A 51 -2.46 2.40 16.59
CA ASP A 51 -1.30 1.78 17.26
C ASP A 51 -0.65 2.72 18.30
N SER A 52 -1.02 4.01 18.30
CA SER A 52 -0.52 5.01 19.26
C SER A 52 -1.54 6.09 19.62
N GLU A 53 -1.40 6.70 20.80
CA GLU A 53 -2.19 7.89 21.21
C GLU A 53 -2.03 9.05 20.21
N ASP A 54 -0.84 9.21 19.61
CA ASP A 54 -0.56 10.21 18.59
C ASP A 54 -1.42 10.02 17.34
N GLU A 55 -1.62 8.78 16.88
CA GLU A 55 -2.49 8.48 15.75
C GLU A 55 -3.96 8.77 16.07
N VAL A 56 -4.42 8.46 17.28
CA VAL A 56 -5.79 8.79 17.73
C VAL A 56 -5.99 10.32 17.77
N GLY A 57 -4.97 11.06 18.25
CA GLY A 57 -4.95 12.51 18.25
C GLY A 57 -5.09 13.08 16.84
N LYS A 58 -4.21 12.67 15.91
CA LYS A 58 -4.25 13.10 14.50
C LYS A 58 -5.57 12.76 13.82
N PHE A 59 -6.10 11.55 14.06
CA PHE A 59 -7.39 11.16 13.50
C PHE A 59 -8.54 12.02 14.02
N SER A 60 -8.52 12.33 15.33
CA SER A 60 -9.52 13.21 15.95
C SER A 60 -9.50 14.60 15.31
N GLU A 61 -8.31 15.21 15.20
CA GLU A 61 -8.12 16.54 14.60
C GLU A 61 -8.58 16.56 13.14
N LEU A 62 -8.20 15.54 12.37
CA LEU A 62 -8.58 15.40 10.97
C LEU A 62 -10.10 15.36 10.79
N ILE A 63 -10.81 14.56 11.59
CA ILE A 63 -12.26 14.43 11.49
C ILE A 63 -13.02 15.69 11.93
N GLU A 64 -12.47 16.46 12.86
CA GLU A 64 -13.07 17.73 13.27
C GLU A 64 -13.04 18.76 12.13
N MET A 65 -12.05 18.68 11.24
CA MET A 65 -11.89 19.61 10.11
C MET A 65 -12.60 19.14 8.83
N ILE A 66 -12.84 17.84 8.67
CA ILE A 66 -13.35 17.26 7.43
C ILE A 66 -14.88 17.16 7.42
N PRO A 67 -15.55 17.53 6.30
CA PRO A 67 -16.98 17.29 6.11
C PRO A 67 -17.38 15.83 6.34
N HIS A 68 -18.44 15.59 7.11
CA HIS A 68 -18.89 14.24 7.47
C HIS A 68 -19.15 13.31 6.28
N ASN A 69 -19.62 13.87 5.15
CA ASN A 69 -19.82 13.09 3.93
C ASN A 69 -18.50 12.57 3.34
N TYR A 70 -17.39 13.29 3.48
CA TYR A 70 -16.08 12.83 2.98
C TYR A 70 -15.49 11.73 3.87
N LEU A 71 -15.65 11.83 5.19
CA LEU A 71 -15.27 10.75 6.10
C LEU A 71 -16.03 9.46 5.79
N ASN A 72 -17.36 9.54 5.62
CA ASN A 72 -18.18 8.36 5.29
C ASN A 72 -17.76 7.75 3.96
N LEU A 73 -17.51 8.59 2.95
CA LEU A 73 -17.02 8.14 1.64
C LEU A 73 -15.69 7.38 1.77
N SER A 74 -14.73 7.89 2.54
CA SER A 74 -13.47 7.18 2.80
C SER A 74 -13.67 5.85 3.51
N VAL A 75 -14.59 5.78 4.49
CA VAL A 75 -14.95 4.53 5.19
C VAL A 75 -15.59 3.52 4.25
N ASP A 76 -16.45 3.96 3.33
CA ASP A 76 -17.10 3.10 2.34
C ASP A 76 -16.09 2.55 1.33
N ILE A 77 -15.17 3.39 0.86
CA ILE A 77 -14.05 2.99 -0.01
C ILE A 77 -13.17 1.94 0.68
N ILE A 78 -12.77 2.15 1.94
CA ILE A 78 -11.98 1.19 2.72
C ILE A 78 -12.77 -0.10 2.94
N SER A 79 -14.07 -0.01 3.23
CA SER A 79 -14.94 -1.16 3.44
C SER A 79 -15.05 -2.02 2.17
N TYR A 80 -15.19 -1.38 1.01
CA TYR A 80 -15.16 -2.08 -0.28
C TYR A 80 -13.82 -2.78 -0.48
N ALA A 81 -12.72 -2.08 -0.24
CA ALA A 81 -11.36 -2.63 -0.37
C ALA A 81 -11.17 -3.87 0.50
N GLN A 82 -11.64 -3.85 1.75
CA GLN A 82 -11.59 -4.98 2.68
C GLN A 82 -12.44 -6.19 2.25
N GLN A 83 -13.48 -5.97 1.44
CA GLN A 83 -14.31 -7.06 0.91
C GLN A 83 -13.66 -7.75 -0.30
N VAL A 84 -12.94 -7.01 -1.13
CA VAL A 84 -12.40 -7.52 -2.40
C VAL A 84 -10.92 -7.88 -2.34
N MET A 85 -10.16 -7.33 -1.39
CA MET A 85 -8.75 -7.62 -1.21
C MET A 85 -8.52 -8.59 -0.05
N PRO A 86 -7.68 -9.63 -0.22
CA PRO A 86 -7.47 -10.67 0.78
C PRO A 86 -6.56 -10.25 1.95
N LYS A 87 -5.81 -9.15 1.81
CA LYS A 87 -4.82 -8.71 2.80
C LYS A 87 -5.46 -7.81 3.85
N ARG A 88 -4.90 -7.84 5.06
CA ARG A 88 -5.26 -6.92 6.12
C ARG A 88 -4.69 -5.54 5.83
N LEU A 89 -5.50 -4.51 6.05
CA LEU A 89 -5.09 -3.12 5.94
C LEU A 89 -4.72 -2.59 7.33
N SER A 90 -3.59 -1.90 7.43
CA SER A 90 -3.23 -1.14 8.62
C SER A 90 -4.32 -0.09 8.93
N PRO A 91 -4.75 0.05 10.20
CA PRO A 91 -5.74 1.05 10.61
C PRO A 91 -5.35 2.50 10.26
N SER A 92 -4.07 2.79 10.05
CA SER A 92 -3.60 4.11 9.61
C SER A 92 -4.17 4.53 8.24
N ILE A 93 -4.73 3.59 7.46
CA ILE A 93 -5.44 3.93 6.20
C ILE A 93 -6.63 4.85 6.42
N TYR A 94 -7.33 4.75 7.55
CA TYR A 94 -8.46 5.64 7.85
C TYR A 94 -8.02 7.09 8.00
N ILE A 95 -6.78 7.34 8.45
CA ILE A 95 -6.21 8.69 8.49
C ILE A 95 -5.77 9.09 7.08
N SER A 96 -4.88 8.29 6.49
CA SER A 96 -4.18 8.70 5.26
C SER A 96 -5.11 8.81 4.05
N LEU A 97 -6.07 7.90 3.88
CA LEU A 97 -7.01 7.96 2.77
C LEU A 97 -8.04 9.07 2.98
N THR A 98 -8.51 9.29 4.21
CA THR A 98 -9.47 10.37 4.48
C THR A 98 -8.86 11.74 4.22
N ASP A 99 -7.61 11.96 4.66
CA ASP A 99 -6.85 13.17 4.34
C ASP A 99 -6.66 13.34 2.83
N HIS A 100 -6.26 12.27 2.13
CA HIS A 100 -6.10 12.28 0.68
C HIS A 100 -7.40 12.62 -0.07
N ILE A 101 -8.52 11.98 0.28
CA ILE A 101 -9.82 12.26 -0.34
C ILE A 101 -10.26 13.69 -0.07
N ASN A 102 -10.10 14.19 1.15
CA ASN A 102 -10.44 15.58 1.46
C ASN A 102 -9.61 16.56 0.59
N PHE A 103 -8.29 16.38 0.57
CA PHE A 103 -7.39 17.21 -0.23
C PHE A 103 -7.72 17.12 -1.73
N LEU A 104 -8.00 15.92 -2.23
CA LEU A 104 -8.36 15.63 -3.61
C LEU A 104 -9.66 16.35 -4.03
N LEU A 105 -10.69 16.33 -3.17
CA LEU A 105 -11.95 17.00 -3.44
C LEU A 105 -11.79 18.53 -3.36
N GLU A 106 -11.08 19.04 -2.35
CA GLU A 106 -10.81 20.46 -2.21
C GLU A 106 -10.08 21.03 -3.44
N ARG A 107 -9.02 20.37 -3.91
CA ARG A 107 -8.24 20.83 -5.07
C ARG A 107 -8.99 20.65 -6.39
N SER A 108 -9.81 19.60 -6.51
CA SER A 108 -10.61 19.39 -7.72
C SER A 108 -11.61 20.53 -7.95
N THR A 109 -12.17 21.12 -6.89
CA THR A 109 -13.05 22.31 -7.03
C THR A 109 -12.31 23.55 -7.53
N LYS A 110 -10.98 23.59 -7.39
CA LYS A 110 -10.10 24.66 -7.88
C LYS A 110 -9.57 24.40 -9.29
N GLY A 111 -9.86 23.23 -9.87
CA GLY A 111 -9.34 22.82 -11.19
C GLY A 111 -7.87 22.39 -11.18
N GLU A 112 -7.31 22.09 -10.01
CA GLU A 112 -5.93 21.64 -9.85
C GLU A 112 -5.88 20.10 -9.91
N LEU A 113 -5.53 19.56 -11.08
CA LEU A 113 -5.38 18.11 -11.31
C LEU A 113 -3.91 17.75 -11.49
N PHE A 114 -3.53 16.59 -10.97
CA PHE A 114 -2.15 16.11 -10.98
C PHE A 114 -2.04 14.79 -11.72
N GLU A 115 -1.00 14.66 -12.52
CA GLU A 115 -0.63 13.39 -13.15
C GLU A 115 0.15 12.55 -12.16
N ASN A 116 -0.10 11.23 -12.14
CA ASN A 116 0.68 10.32 -11.32
C ASN A 116 1.86 9.77 -12.15
N PRO A 117 3.12 10.11 -11.82
CA PRO A 117 4.28 9.68 -12.61
C PRO A 117 4.54 8.18 -12.55
N LEU A 118 3.86 7.46 -11.66
CA LEU A 118 3.91 6.01 -11.51
C LEU A 118 2.60 5.33 -11.93
N PHE A 119 1.73 6.01 -12.67
CA PHE A 119 0.40 5.50 -13.03
C PHE A 119 0.46 4.10 -13.67
N ASN A 120 1.33 3.91 -14.66
CA ASN A 120 1.45 2.64 -15.38
C ASN A 120 1.98 1.54 -14.47
N GLU A 121 2.98 1.86 -13.66
CA GLU A 121 3.62 0.97 -12.70
C GLU A 121 2.62 0.55 -11.63
N ILE A 122 1.81 1.48 -11.11
CA ILE A 122 0.80 1.16 -10.09
C ILE A 122 -0.28 0.25 -10.67
N LYS A 123 -0.78 0.57 -11.86
CA LYS A 123 -1.77 -0.24 -12.57
C LYS A 123 -1.26 -1.66 -12.87
N SER A 124 0.01 -1.77 -13.23
CA SER A 124 0.65 -3.05 -13.58
C SER A 124 1.02 -3.87 -12.35
N PHE A 125 1.69 -3.24 -11.38
CA PHE A 125 2.25 -3.93 -10.23
C PHE A 125 1.16 -4.21 -9.21
N TYR A 126 0.22 -3.29 -8.97
CA TYR A 126 -0.80 -3.37 -7.93
C TYR A 126 -2.21 -3.36 -8.54
N PRO A 127 -2.56 -4.36 -9.38
CA PRO A 127 -3.81 -4.33 -10.14
C PRO A 127 -5.05 -4.40 -9.26
N SER A 128 -5.00 -5.12 -8.13
CA SER A 128 -6.13 -5.23 -7.19
C SER A 128 -6.38 -3.89 -6.49
N GLU A 129 -5.32 -3.26 -6.02
CA GLU A 129 -5.33 -1.96 -5.35
C GLU A 129 -5.76 -0.85 -6.33
N TYR A 130 -5.33 -0.94 -7.59
CA TYR A 130 -5.76 -0.04 -8.66
C TYR A 130 -7.26 -0.17 -8.98
N LEU A 131 -7.80 -1.39 -9.06
CA LEU A 131 -9.24 -1.63 -9.25
C LEU A 131 -10.07 -1.06 -8.08
N VAL A 132 -9.55 -1.12 -6.85
CA VAL A 132 -10.15 -0.44 -5.70
C VAL A 132 -10.09 1.08 -5.88
N GLY A 133 -8.96 1.61 -6.36
CA GLY A 133 -8.83 3.03 -6.73
C GLY A 133 -9.86 3.46 -7.78
N GLU A 134 -10.06 2.68 -8.83
CA GLU A 134 -11.10 2.96 -9.84
C GLU A 134 -12.49 2.95 -9.21
N LYS A 135 -12.78 1.98 -8.34
CA LYS A 135 -14.05 1.95 -7.62
C LYS A 135 -14.23 3.16 -6.71
N ALA A 136 -13.14 3.63 -6.09
CA ALA A 136 -13.17 4.83 -5.27
C ALA A 136 -13.56 6.07 -6.08
N LEU A 137 -13.03 6.21 -7.31
CA LEU A 137 -13.44 7.29 -8.21
C LEU A 137 -14.93 7.24 -8.56
N GLU A 138 -15.49 6.04 -8.80
CA GLU A 138 -16.93 5.89 -9.03
C GLU A 138 -17.77 6.32 -7.82
N LEU A 139 -17.35 5.95 -6.61
CA LEU A 139 -18.02 6.34 -5.38
C LEU A 139 -17.94 7.85 -5.15
N ILE A 140 -16.78 8.46 -5.43
CA ILE A 140 -16.59 9.91 -5.37
C ILE A 140 -17.52 10.64 -6.35
N GLU A 141 -17.62 10.16 -7.59
CA GLU A 141 -18.51 10.76 -8.60
C GLU A 141 -19.98 10.66 -8.16
N SER A 142 -20.38 9.52 -7.57
CA SER A 142 -21.75 9.30 -7.06
C SER A 142 -22.09 10.21 -5.88
N GLU A 143 -21.21 10.35 -4.89
CA GLU A 143 -21.50 11.05 -3.63
C GLU A 143 -21.19 12.55 -3.68
N ALA A 144 -20.13 12.96 -4.37
CA ALA A 144 -19.70 14.35 -4.46
C ALA A 144 -20.06 15.01 -5.79
N GLY A 145 -20.50 14.26 -6.80
CA GLY A 145 -20.80 14.79 -8.14
C GLY A 145 -19.55 15.28 -8.90
N ILE A 146 -18.36 14.90 -8.44
CA ILE A 146 -17.08 15.33 -8.99
C ILE A 146 -16.48 14.18 -9.77
N LYS A 147 -16.27 14.40 -11.07
CA LYS A 147 -15.58 13.46 -11.94
C LYS A 147 -14.08 13.71 -11.93
N LEU A 148 -13.33 12.76 -11.39
CA LEU A 148 -11.88 12.83 -11.28
C LEU A 148 -11.18 12.11 -12.45
N PRO A 149 -9.94 12.50 -12.80
CA PRO A 149 -9.15 11.80 -13.79
C PRO A 149 -8.73 10.41 -13.28
N GLN A 150 -8.52 9.48 -14.21
CA GLN A 150 -8.17 8.09 -13.89
C GLN A 150 -6.84 7.97 -13.14
N ASP A 151 -5.92 8.93 -13.32
CA ASP A 151 -4.66 9.04 -12.57
C ASP A 151 -4.84 9.01 -11.05
N GLU A 152 -5.95 9.54 -10.54
CA GLU A 152 -6.23 9.55 -9.10
C GLU A 152 -6.52 8.16 -8.56
N ALA A 153 -6.96 7.21 -9.39
CA ALA A 153 -7.09 5.81 -8.99
C ALA A 153 -5.72 5.24 -8.58
N ALA A 154 -4.64 5.63 -9.27
CA ALA A 154 -3.29 5.20 -8.91
C ALA A 154 -2.82 5.84 -7.60
N SER A 155 -3.14 7.12 -7.37
CA SER A 155 -2.84 7.81 -6.11
C SER A 155 -3.57 7.15 -4.93
N ILE A 156 -4.86 6.85 -5.08
CA ILE A 156 -5.66 6.13 -4.09
C ILE A 156 -5.13 4.71 -3.86
N ALA A 157 -4.75 4.00 -4.93
CA ALA A 157 -4.17 2.66 -4.82
C ALA A 157 -2.92 2.63 -3.95
N LEU A 158 -2.05 3.65 -4.01
CA LEU A 158 -0.86 3.72 -3.17
C LEU A 158 -1.18 3.75 -1.67
N HIS A 159 -2.30 4.36 -1.25
CA HIS A 159 -2.73 4.33 0.16
C HIS A 159 -3.07 2.90 0.62
N PHE A 160 -3.62 2.07 -0.25
CA PHE A 160 -3.85 0.66 0.03
C PHE A 160 -2.53 -0.12 0.10
N VAL A 161 -1.62 0.11 -0.84
CA VAL A 161 -0.29 -0.52 -0.82
C VAL A 161 0.44 -0.17 0.49
N ILE A 162 0.47 1.10 0.89
CA ILE A 162 1.03 1.55 2.16
C ILE A 162 0.44 0.78 3.34
N ALA A 163 -0.89 0.66 3.38
CA ALA A 163 -1.60 0.00 4.47
C ALA A 163 -1.39 -1.52 4.48
N GLU A 164 -1.20 -2.16 3.33
CA GLU A 164 -0.94 -3.60 3.22
C GLU A 164 0.48 -3.98 3.61
N TYR A 165 1.46 -3.15 3.24
CA TYR A 165 2.88 -3.43 3.43
C TYR A 165 3.47 -2.75 4.68
N ASN A 166 2.69 -1.90 5.35
CA ASN A 166 3.09 -1.09 6.49
C ASN A 166 4.35 -0.26 6.21
N MET A 167 4.42 0.32 5.01
CA MET A 167 5.54 1.12 4.53
C MET A 167 5.17 2.60 4.49
N GLY A 168 6.16 3.49 4.66
CA GLY A 168 5.94 4.91 4.44
C GLY A 168 5.60 5.23 2.97
N MET A 169 4.97 6.38 2.73
CA MET A 169 4.67 6.87 1.36
C MET A 169 5.96 6.97 0.53
N SER A 170 7.02 7.57 1.09
CA SER A 170 8.33 7.68 0.43
C SER A 170 8.89 6.31 0.03
N ASP A 171 8.87 5.34 0.96
CA ASP A 171 9.41 4.01 0.70
C ASP A 171 8.57 3.24 -0.32
N THR A 172 7.26 3.41 -0.32
CA THR A 172 6.36 2.79 -1.31
C THR A 172 6.61 3.32 -2.72
N VAL A 173 6.80 4.64 -2.87
CA VAL A 173 7.17 5.28 -4.14
C VAL A 173 8.57 4.82 -4.59
N ASN A 174 9.53 4.76 -3.66
CA ASN A 174 10.88 4.27 -3.94
C ASN A 174 10.89 2.80 -4.35
N ALA A 175 10.12 1.95 -3.67
CA ALA A 175 9.95 0.53 -4.01
C ALA A 175 9.35 0.36 -5.40
N THR A 176 8.27 1.07 -5.72
CA THR A 176 7.63 1.03 -7.05
C THR A 176 8.60 1.46 -8.15
N THR A 177 9.36 2.54 -7.90
CA THR A 177 10.39 3.04 -8.82
C THR A 177 11.54 2.03 -9.00
N MET A 178 11.99 1.41 -7.90
CA MET A 178 13.04 0.41 -7.92
C MET A 178 12.60 -0.83 -8.72
N ILE A 179 11.37 -1.32 -8.52
CA ILE A 179 10.82 -2.47 -9.26
C ILE A 179 10.89 -2.21 -10.77
N ARG A 180 10.44 -1.03 -11.22
CA ARG A 180 10.51 -0.62 -12.63
C ARG A 180 11.94 -0.63 -13.18
N GLU A 181 12.88 -0.10 -12.42
CA GLU A 181 14.28 -0.02 -12.85
C GLU A 181 14.95 -1.40 -12.87
N CYS A 182 14.65 -2.27 -11.91
CA CYS A 182 15.07 -3.68 -11.93
C CYS A 182 14.52 -4.42 -13.15
N ILE A 183 13.24 -4.22 -13.50
CA ILE A 183 12.63 -4.79 -14.71
C ILE A 183 13.37 -4.29 -15.96
N SER A 184 13.64 -2.98 -16.03
CA SER A 184 14.34 -2.37 -17.17
C SER A 184 15.76 -2.94 -17.35
N ILE A 185 16.47 -3.22 -16.25
CA ILE A 185 17.78 -3.91 -16.28
C ILE A 185 17.60 -5.31 -16.87
N VAL A 186 16.65 -6.10 -16.37
CA VAL A 186 16.40 -7.47 -16.86
C VAL A 186 16.04 -7.49 -18.35
N GLU A 187 15.12 -6.62 -18.79
CA GLU A 187 14.73 -6.48 -20.19
C GLU A 187 15.92 -6.17 -21.10
N LYS A 188 16.75 -5.20 -20.69
CA LYS A 188 17.94 -4.80 -21.44
C LYS A 188 18.96 -5.94 -21.55
N GLU A 189 19.22 -6.63 -20.45
CA GLU A 189 20.23 -7.70 -20.40
C GLU A 189 19.79 -8.96 -21.12
N LEU A 190 18.49 -9.24 -21.15
CA LEU A 190 17.92 -10.38 -21.87
C LEU A 190 17.55 -10.07 -23.32
N GLY A 191 17.47 -8.79 -23.70
CA GLY A 191 17.04 -8.36 -25.03
C GLY A 191 15.57 -8.67 -25.32
N ILE A 192 14.72 -8.71 -24.28
CA ILE A 192 13.28 -9.00 -24.37
C ILE A 192 12.46 -7.86 -23.77
N LYS A 193 11.17 -7.82 -24.10
CA LYS A 193 10.19 -7.07 -23.30
C LYS A 193 9.41 -8.04 -22.45
N LEU A 194 9.22 -7.72 -21.17
CA LEU A 194 8.41 -8.53 -20.28
C LEU A 194 6.94 -8.31 -20.59
N ASP A 195 6.21 -9.40 -20.77
CA ASP A 195 4.75 -9.36 -20.77
C ASP A 195 4.28 -9.27 -19.32
N GLU A 196 3.86 -8.08 -18.90
CA GLU A 196 3.39 -7.79 -17.54
C GLU A 196 2.17 -8.64 -17.15
N LEU A 197 1.39 -9.13 -18.12
CA LEU A 197 0.26 -10.04 -17.90
C LEU A 197 0.69 -11.51 -17.79
N GLY A 198 1.94 -11.81 -18.12
CA GLY A 198 2.50 -13.15 -18.08
C GLY A 198 2.75 -13.64 -16.65
N LEU A 199 2.40 -14.91 -16.39
CA LEU A 199 2.54 -15.54 -15.07
C LEU A 199 3.97 -15.50 -14.50
N HIS A 200 4.99 -15.55 -15.36
CA HIS A 200 6.39 -15.48 -14.92
C HIS A 200 6.80 -14.05 -14.55
N CYS A 201 6.32 -13.05 -15.29
CA CYS A 201 6.55 -11.64 -14.97
C CYS A 201 5.84 -11.27 -13.65
N SER A 202 4.58 -11.67 -13.48
CA SER A 202 3.83 -11.38 -12.24
C SER A 202 4.48 -11.99 -10.99
N ARG A 203 5.05 -13.20 -11.10
CA ARG A 203 5.86 -13.80 -10.02
C ARG A 203 7.14 -13.02 -9.74
N PHE A 204 7.82 -12.55 -10.78
CA PHE A 204 9.02 -11.73 -10.61
C PHE A 204 8.71 -10.38 -9.96
N ILE A 205 7.67 -9.67 -10.43
CA ILE A 205 7.18 -8.43 -9.80
C ILE A 205 6.84 -8.68 -8.34
N THR A 206 6.12 -9.77 -8.03
CA THR A 206 5.79 -10.14 -6.66
C THR A 206 7.05 -10.34 -5.82
N HIS A 207 8.07 -11.04 -6.34
CA HIS A 207 9.34 -11.20 -5.65
C HIS A 207 10.06 -9.86 -5.45
N LEU A 208 10.10 -8.99 -6.46
CA LEU A 208 10.69 -7.65 -6.34
C LEU A 208 9.96 -6.78 -5.30
N LYS A 209 8.63 -6.89 -5.17
CA LYS A 209 7.88 -6.21 -4.11
C LYS A 209 8.34 -6.64 -2.72
N PHE A 210 8.43 -7.95 -2.49
CA PHE A 210 8.89 -8.47 -1.20
C PHE A 210 10.36 -8.15 -0.94
N PHE A 211 11.20 -8.18 -1.98
CA PHE A 211 12.60 -7.75 -1.90
C PHE A 211 12.70 -6.28 -1.51
N ALA A 212 11.95 -5.38 -2.17
CA ALA A 212 11.90 -3.96 -1.85
C ALA A 212 11.44 -3.73 -0.40
N GLN A 213 10.37 -4.42 0.03
CA GLN A 213 9.84 -4.32 1.38
C GLN A 213 10.90 -4.71 2.43
N ARG A 214 11.56 -5.87 2.26
CA ARG A 214 12.64 -6.30 3.15
C ARG A 214 13.80 -5.31 3.16
N MET A 215 14.18 -4.80 1.99
CA MET A 215 15.27 -3.84 1.87
C MET A 215 15.00 -2.56 2.64
N PHE A 216 13.84 -1.92 2.44
CA PHE A 216 13.49 -0.67 3.13
C PHE A 216 13.21 -0.89 4.62
N ALA A 217 12.77 -2.09 5.03
CA ALA A 217 12.63 -2.47 6.44
C ALA A 217 13.98 -2.80 7.13
N GLY A 218 15.08 -2.98 6.37
CA GLY A 218 16.36 -3.43 6.92
C GLY A 218 16.37 -4.92 7.30
N GLU A 219 15.51 -5.73 6.68
CA GLU A 219 15.26 -7.15 6.97
C GLU A 219 15.70 -8.06 5.81
N LEU A 220 16.79 -7.71 5.12
CA LEU A 220 17.30 -8.52 4.00
C LEU A 220 17.71 -9.92 4.45
N LEU A 221 17.56 -10.90 3.56
CA LEU A 221 17.91 -12.30 3.84
C LEU A 221 19.42 -12.48 3.95
N ASP A 222 19.88 -13.13 5.02
CA ASP A 222 21.29 -13.46 5.27
C ASP A 222 21.47 -14.87 5.87
N ASN A 223 20.60 -15.82 5.50
CA ASN A 223 20.66 -17.18 6.04
C ASN A 223 21.43 -18.09 5.07
N GLN A 224 22.66 -18.42 5.44
CA GLN A 224 23.70 -18.88 4.54
C GLN A 224 23.66 -20.41 4.29
N ASP A 225 22.67 -20.92 3.54
CA ASP A 225 22.77 -22.25 2.91
C ASP A 225 23.70 -22.18 1.69
N GLN A 226 25.01 -22.22 1.94
CA GLN A 226 26.02 -22.04 0.89
C GLN A 226 25.94 -23.09 -0.22
N GLU A 227 25.57 -24.33 0.08
CA GLU A 227 25.45 -25.39 -0.94
C GLU A 227 24.35 -25.05 -1.94
N PHE A 228 23.20 -24.59 -1.46
CA PHE A 228 22.12 -24.12 -2.32
C PHE A 228 22.54 -22.90 -3.15
N LEU A 229 23.19 -21.91 -2.54
CA LEU A 229 23.62 -20.69 -3.22
C LEU A 229 24.60 -21.02 -4.37
N ASP A 230 25.62 -21.83 -4.09
CA ASP A 230 26.65 -22.19 -5.07
C ASP A 230 26.08 -23.06 -6.20
N MET A 231 25.11 -23.93 -5.90
CA MET A 231 24.40 -24.70 -6.94
C MET A 231 23.70 -23.78 -7.95
N ILE A 232 23.00 -22.75 -7.48
CA ILE A 232 22.29 -21.81 -8.36
C ILE A 232 23.28 -20.99 -9.18
N ILE A 233 24.33 -20.44 -8.57
CA ILE A 233 25.35 -19.64 -9.25
C ILE A 233 26.02 -20.44 -10.37
N ASN A 234 26.39 -21.69 -10.10
CA ASN A 234 27.04 -22.53 -11.09
C ASN A 234 26.10 -22.95 -12.22
N LYS A 235 24.80 -23.13 -11.94
CA LYS A 235 23.81 -23.59 -12.92
C LYS A 235 23.26 -22.46 -13.79
N TYR A 236 23.12 -21.25 -13.24
CA TYR A 236 22.53 -20.08 -13.90
C TYR A 236 23.46 -18.85 -13.81
N PRO A 237 24.71 -18.93 -14.30
CA PRO A 237 25.69 -17.86 -14.13
C PRO A 237 25.28 -16.56 -14.84
N LYS A 238 24.61 -16.65 -15.99
CA LYS A 238 24.12 -15.46 -16.72
C LYS A 238 23.05 -14.71 -15.94
N GLU A 239 22.10 -15.44 -15.36
CA GLU A 239 21.02 -14.85 -14.56
C GLU A 239 21.55 -14.29 -13.23
N TYR A 240 22.58 -14.94 -12.66
CA TYR A 240 23.29 -14.41 -11.50
C TYR A 240 24.06 -13.11 -11.83
N ASP A 241 24.72 -13.01 -12.98
CA ASP A 241 25.36 -11.77 -13.43
C ASP A 241 24.36 -10.61 -13.56
N ILE A 242 23.12 -10.88 -14.01
CA ILE A 242 22.06 -9.87 -14.06
C ILE A 242 21.65 -9.45 -12.63
N SER A 243 21.57 -10.40 -11.69
CA SER A 243 21.29 -10.09 -10.29
C SER A 243 22.39 -9.23 -9.64
N GLU A 244 23.66 -9.43 -10.02
CA GLU A 244 24.78 -8.57 -9.58
C GLU A 244 24.64 -7.15 -10.14
N LYS A 245 24.20 -6.98 -11.40
CA LYS A 245 23.91 -5.65 -11.96
C LYS A 245 22.77 -4.94 -11.22
N ILE A 246 21.73 -5.68 -10.84
CA ILE A 246 20.65 -5.15 -9.98
C ILE A 246 21.23 -4.73 -8.63
N SER A 247 22.06 -5.56 -8.00
CA SER A 247 22.71 -5.23 -6.72
C SER A 247 23.57 -3.97 -6.82
N GLN A 248 24.35 -3.81 -7.88
CA GLN A 248 25.18 -2.61 -8.10
C GLN A 248 24.32 -1.36 -8.27
N PHE A 249 23.24 -1.48 -9.05
CA PHE A 249 22.26 -0.41 -9.22
C PHE A 249 21.67 0.00 -7.86
N VAL A 250 21.19 -0.97 -7.08
CA VAL A 250 20.57 -0.72 -5.78
C VAL A 250 21.55 -0.05 -4.82
N GLN A 251 22.79 -0.54 -4.75
CA GLN A 251 23.83 0.06 -3.93
C GLN A 251 24.12 1.51 -4.35
N SER A 252 24.22 1.77 -5.66
CA SER A 252 24.52 3.11 -6.17
C SER A 252 23.42 4.15 -5.91
N LYS A 253 22.15 3.73 -5.94
CA LYS A 253 21.00 4.63 -5.88
C LYS A 253 20.38 4.74 -4.49
N TYR A 254 20.35 3.63 -3.75
CA TYR A 254 19.69 3.53 -2.45
C TYR A 254 20.65 3.25 -1.29
N GLY A 255 21.91 2.87 -1.58
CA GLY A 255 22.93 2.63 -0.54
C GLY A 255 22.78 1.31 0.21
N TYR A 256 22.03 0.34 -0.34
CA TYR A 256 21.86 -0.98 0.26
C TYR A 256 22.75 -2.03 -0.41
N ASP A 257 23.59 -2.68 0.41
CA ASP A 257 24.39 -3.82 -0.02
C ASP A 257 23.50 -5.07 -0.01
N ILE A 258 23.31 -5.68 -1.18
CA ILE A 258 22.40 -6.82 -1.33
C ILE A 258 23.14 -8.14 -1.04
N PRO A 259 22.68 -8.93 -0.04
CA PRO A 259 23.30 -10.21 0.30
C PRO A 259 23.31 -11.20 -0.86
N LYS A 260 24.22 -12.17 -0.79
CA LYS A 260 24.35 -13.25 -1.78
C LYS A 260 23.05 -14.03 -1.97
N GLU A 261 22.32 -14.27 -0.88
CA GLU A 261 21.05 -15.00 -0.90
C GLU A 261 19.97 -14.27 -1.73
N GLU A 262 19.77 -12.97 -1.53
CA GLU A 262 18.83 -12.16 -2.31
C GLU A 262 19.19 -12.17 -3.82
N LYS A 263 20.48 -12.07 -4.15
CA LYS A 263 20.97 -12.17 -5.54
C LYS A 263 20.66 -13.53 -6.17
N VAL A 264 20.86 -14.61 -5.41
CA VAL A 264 20.52 -15.97 -5.86
C VAL A 264 19.01 -16.11 -6.11
N TYR A 265 18.15 -15.59 -5.23
CA TYR A 265 16.70 -15.62 -5.47
C TYR A 265 16.32 -14.81 -6.72
N LEU A 266 16.87 -13.61 -6.90
CA LEU A 266 16.67 -12.81 -8.11
C LEU A 266 17.06 -13.61 -9.36
N ALA A 267 18.22 -14.29 -9.35
CA ALA A 267 18.67 -15.13 -10.46
C ALA A 267 17.66 -16.26 -10.79
N VAL A 268 17.06 -16.89 -9.78
CA VAL A 268 16.01 -17.91 -9.98
C VAL A 268 14.79 -17.34 -10.68
N TYR A 269 14.30 -16.17 -10.27
CA TYR A 269 13.14 -15.55 -10.91
C TYR A 269 13.47 -15.05 -12.32
N ILE A 270 14.64 -14.44 -12.53
CA ILE A 270 15.13 -14.03 -13.86
C ILE A 270 15.19 -15.25 -14.79
N LYS A 271 15.65 -16.40 -14.30
CA LYS A 271 15.69 -17.63 -15.10
C LYS A 271 14.32 -18.08 -15.58
N ARG A 272 13.29 -17.90 -14.74
CA ARG A 272 11.91 -18.30 -15.03
C ARG A 272 11.21 -17.35 -16.02
N ILE A 273 11.72 -16.14 -16.19
CA ILE A 273 11.18 -15.15 -17.14
C ILE A 273 11.57 -15.48 -18.57
N GLN A 274 12.77 -16.03 -18.78
CA GLN A 274 13.18 -16.49 -20.10
C GLN A 274 12.20 -17.57 -20.57
N PRO A 275 11.58 -17.42 -21.75
CA PRO A 275 10.86 -18.51 -22.39
C PRO A 275 11.82 -19.70 -22.46
N HIS A 276 11.30 -20.92 -22.19
CA HIS A 276 12.03 -22.12 -22.55
C HIS A 276 12.24 -22.09 -24.06
N ILE A 277 13.39 -21.60 -24.51
CA ILE A 277 13.89 -21.88 -25.85
C ILE A 277 14.33 -23.34 -25.77
N GLU A 278 13.39 -24.24 -26.07
CA GLU A 278 13.76 -25.58 -26.53
C GLU A 278 14.57 -25.36 -27.82
N ILE A 279 15.86 -25.67 -27.75
CA ILE A 279 16.77 -25.73 -28.90
C ILE A 279 16.41 -26.98 -29.70
#